data_AF-A0AAX6ENP5-F1
#
_entry.id   AF-A0AAX6ENP5-F1
#
_cell.length_a   1.000
_cell.length_b   1.000
_cell.length_c   1.000
_cell.angle_alpha   90.00
_cell.angle_beta   90.00
_cell.angle_gamma   90.00
#
_symmetry.space_group_name_H-M   'P 1'
#
loop_
_entity.id
_entity.type
_entity.pdbx_description
1 polymer ?
#
loop_
_entity_poly.entity_id
_entity_poly.type
_entity_poly.pdbx_seq_one_letter_code
_entity_poly.pdbx_strand_id
1 'polypeptide(L)'
;MADPVILPTGHSLDRPSLEACRELSFSPPSLDLSFDDFFFIPNVALKSAIVGWCDRSGLPRPVPLSSASARDIVRTLMAAESSSSAEDSSKSKPSSTSSSSSITSDETLTPKSPKFKTIAPDVVVDAADPLEEEMLERLKDPQISVRESALAELRQLARESSEKRSSLCTQRLLSALIPFLLSRTPELQINAAASLVNLSIDPHNKVGIVRSGAVPTLVEALKSGHPEARDHAAGAVFSLAIEEDNRLAIGVLGAIPRSSTCSTRTRRPTGPGRRQGWRCTI
;
A
#
# COMPACT_ATOMS: atom_id res chain seq x y z
N MET A 1 -15.71 -6.52 14.36
CA MET A 1 -15.10 -5.87 13.19
C MET A 1 -15.49 -6.67 11.97
N ALA A 2 -16.31 -6.10 11.09
CA ALA A 2 -16.92 -6.79 9.96
C ALA A 2 -16.23 -6.46 8.63
N ASP A 3 -15.65 -5.27 8.52
CA ASP A 3 -14.87 -4.81 7.38
C ASP A 3 -13.55 -4.17 7.81
N PRO A 4 -12.56 -4.98 8.20
CA PRO A 4 -11.28 -4.47 8.68
C PRO A 4 -10.45 -3.85 7.54
N VAL A 5 -9.87 -2.69 7.81
CA VAL A 5 -9.03 -1.89 6.92
C VAL A 5 -7.73 -1.54 7.64
N ILE A 6 -6.62 -1.63 6.92
CA ILE A 6 -5.29 -1.25 7.41
C ILE A 6 -5.04 0.23 7.13
N LEU A 7 -4.56 0.92 8.15
CA LEU A 7 -4.08 2.29 8.08
C LEU A 7 -2.58 2.33 7.77
N PRO A 8 -2.06 3.45 7.23
CA PRO A 8 -0.61 3.66 7.09
C PRO A 8 0.15 3.50 8.40
N THR A 9 -0.51 3.80 9.54
CA THR A 9 0.04 3.60 10.89
C THR A 9 0.16 2.12 11.31
N GLY A 10 -0.27 1.18 10.46
CA GLY A 10 -0.24 -0.26 10.74
C GLY A 10 -1.43 -0.78 11.56
N HIS A 11 -2.29 0.10 12.08
CA HIS A 11 -3.49 -0.29 12.82
C HIS A 11 -4.59 -0.80 11.87
N SER A 12 -5.43 -1.72 12.36
CA SER A 12 -6.62 -2.19 11.65
C SER A 12 -7.89 -1.71 12.34
N LEU A 13 -8.76 -1.03 11.60
CA LEU A 13 -10.05 -0.53 12.09
C LEU A 13 -11.19 -0.93 11.15
N ASP A 14 -12.43 -0.85 11.62
CA ASP A 14 -13.60 -1.08 10.78
C ASP A 14 -13.80 0.11 9.83
N ARG A 15 -14.02 -0.16 8.53
CA ARG A 15 -14.24 0.87 7.50
C ARG A 15 -15.31 1.91 7.88
N PRO A 16 -16.50 1.53 8.42
CA PRO A 16 -17.53 2.50 8.78
C PRO A 16 -17.08 3.47 9.88
N SER A 17 -16.24 3.02 10.82
CA SER A 17 -15.70 3.89 11.87
C SER A 17 -14.73 4.92 11.31
N LEU A 18 -13.91 4.52 10.33
CA LEU A 18 -12.99 5.43 9.64
C LEU A 18 -13.72 6.44 8.77
N GLU A 19 -14.77 6.01 8.06
CA GLU A 19 -15.65 6.90 7.30
C GLU A 19 -16.33 7.94 8.23
N ALA A 20 -16.82 7.51 9.40
CA ALA A 20 -17.38 8.41 10.40
C ALA A 20 -16.35 9.41 10.97
N CYS A 21 -15.12 8.97 11.25
CA CYS A 21 -14.03 9.86 11.68
C CYS A 21 -13.71 10.91 10.60
N ARG A 22 -13.67 10.51 9.32
CA ARG A 22 -13.44 11.42 8.19
C ARG A 22 -14.56 12.46 8.06
N GLU A 23 -15.81 12.03 8.13
CA GLU A 23 -16.97 12.92 8.04
C GLU A 23 -17.02 13.94 9.19
N LEU A 24 -16.60 13.53 10.39
CA LEU A 24 -16.58 14.37 11.59
C LEU A 24 -15.26 15.14 11.76
N SER A 25 -14.32 15.01 10.81
CA SER A 25 -12.97 15.59 10.88
C SER A 25 -12.27 15.32 12.21
N PHE A 26 -12.46 14.13 12.77
CA PHE A 26 -11.95 13.73 14.07
C PHE A 26 -10.86 12.67 13.93
N SER A 27 -9.67 12.98 14.43
CA SER A 27 -8.55 12.04 14.53
C SER A 27 -8.41 11.56 15.98
N PRO A 28 -8.54 10.25 16.25
CA PRO A 28 -8.27 9.71 17.58
C PRO A 28 -6.79 9.97 17.95
N PRO A 29 -6.48 10.36 19.20
CA PRO A 29 -5.12 10.76 19.60
C PRO A 29 -4.07 9.65 19.46
N SER A 30 -4.50 8.38 19.46
CA SER A 30 -3.62 7.22 19.28
C SER A 30 -3.27 6.92 17.82
N LEU A 31 -3.93 7.56 16.85
CA LEU A 31 -3.90 7.11 15.45
C LEU A 31 -3.42 8.16 14.45
N ASP A 32 -3.16 9.41 14.88
CA ASP A 32 -2.69 10.55 14.06
C ASP A 32 -3.05 10.43 12.56
N LEU A 33 -4.37 10.36 12.32
CA LEU A 33 -4.92 10.13 11.00
C LEU A 33 -4.88 11.44 10.20
N SER A 34 -4.04 11.51 9.18
CA SER A 34 -4.19 12.50 8.11
C SER A 34 -5.26 12.01 7.13
N PHE A 35 -6.36 12.75 7.03
CA PHE A 35 -7.50 12.40 6.18
C PHE A 35 -7.32 12.80 4.71
N ASP A 36 -6.22 13.49 4.39
CA ASP A 36 -6.04 14.15 3.10
C ASP A 36 -5.61 13.21 1.97
N ASP A 37 -5.00 12.04 2.19
CA ASP A 37 -4.49 11.24 1.05
C ASP A 37 -4.25 9.75 1.31
N PHE A 38 -5.25 9.01 1.82
CA PHE A 38 -5.08 7.57 2.02
C PHE A 38 -6.26 6.71 1.56
N PHE A 39 -5.98 5.85 0.58
CA PHE A 39 -6.83 4.71 0.26
C PHE A 39 -6.73 3.66 1.37
N PHE A 40 -7.89 3.28 1.90
CA PHE A 40 -8.06 2.23 2.88
C PHE A 40 -7.71 0.85 2.30
N ILE A 41 -6.60 0.26 2.74
CA ILE A 41 -6.17 -1.08 2.32
C ILE A 41 -7.07 -2.12 2.99
N PRO A 42 -7.88 -2.90 2.25
CA PRO A 42 -8.71 -3.93 2.87
C PRO A 42 -7.85 -5.02 3.53
N ASN A 43 -8.15 -5.35 4.79
CA ASN A 43 -7.46 -6.43 5.50
C ASN A 43 -8.19 -7.77 5.29
N VAL A 44 -8.05 -8.34 4.09
CA VAL A 44 -8.73 -9.58 3.70
C VAL A 44 -8.29 -10.77 4.57
N ALA A 45 -7.02 -10.80 5.01
CA ALA A 45 -6.52 -11.84 5.89
C ALA A 45 -7.21 -11.81 7.26
N LEU A 46 -7.33 -10.63 7.88
CA LEU A 46 -8.00 -10.48 9.17
C LEU A 46 -9.50 -10.77 9.05
N LYS A 47 -10.14 -10.30 7.97
CA LYS A 47 -11.55 -10.62 7.68
C LYS A 47 -11.77 -12.13 7.59
N SER A 48 -10.92 -12.82 6.85
CA SER A 48 -10.99 -14.29 6.69
C SER A 48 -10.70 -15.02 8.00
N ALA A 49 -9.76 -14.53 8.80
CA ALA A 49 -9.45 -15.10 10.11
C ALA A 49 -10.62 -14.97 11.09
N ILE A 50 -11.27 -13.80 11.13
CA ILE A 50 -12.45 -13.55 11.96
C ILE A 50 -13.60 -14.46 11.53
N VAL A 51 -13.92 -14.50 10.24
CA VAL A 51 -15.00 -15.36 9.71
C VAL A 51 -14.71 -16.83 10.01
N GLY A 52 -13.49 -17.30 9.75
CA GLY A 52 -13.12 -18.68 10.04
C GLY A 52 -13.15 -19.02 11.53
N TRP A 53 -12.85 -18.07 12.41
CA TRP A 53 -12.97 -18.26 13.86
C TRP A 53 -14.44 -18.30 14.31
N CYS A 54 -15.30 -17.43 13.78
CA CYS A 54 -16.75 -17.45 14.02
C CYS A 54 -17.35 -18.80 13.61
N ASP A 55 -17.03 -19.27 12.40
CA ASP A 55 -17.53 -20.54 11.87
C ASP A 55 -17.10 -21.73 12.76
N ARG A 56 -15.84 -21.76 13.23
CA ARG A 56 -15.34 -22.82 14.13
C ARG A 56 -15.91 -22.75 15.54
N SER A 57 -16.20 -21.54 16.01
CA SER A 57 -16.69 -21.31 17.37
C SER A 57 -18.22 -21.36 17.45
N GLY A 58 -18.91 -21.56 16.32
CA GLY A 58 -20.37 -21.52 16.24
C GLY A 58 -20.98 -20.13 16.53
N LEU A 59 -20.18 -19.07 16.44
CA LEU A 59 -20.61 -17.70 16.69
C LEU A 59 -21.13 -17.06 15.41
N PRO A 60 -22.14 -16.18 15.49
CA PRO A 60 -22.63 -15.46 14.33
C PRO A 60 -21.51 -14.60 13.74
N ARG A 61 -21.47 -14.55 12.40
CA ARG A 61 -20.52 -13.69 11.69
C ARG A 61 -20.80 -12.22 12.02
N PRO A 62 -19.75 -11.39 12.14
CA PRO A 62 -19.91 -9.99 12.49
C PRO A 62 -20.67 -9.24 11.38
N VAL A 63 -21.72 -8.51 11.78
CA VAL A 63 -22.52 -7.67 10.90
C VAL A 63 -21.82 -6.31 10.71
N PRO A 64 -21.80 -5.72 9.50
CA PRO A 64 -21.27 -4.38 9.28
C PRO A 64 -21.95 -3.35 10.18
N LEU A 65 -21.14 -2.50 10.82
CA LEU A 65 -21.65 -1.37 11.58
C LEU A 65 -22.44 -0.44 10.65
N SER A 66 -23.62 -0.02 11.08
CA SER A 66 -24.38 1.00 10.34
C SER A 66 -23.63 2.33 10.40
N SER A 67 -23.73 3.11 9.33
CA SER A 67 -23.10 4.44 9.25
C SER A 67 -23.60 5.38 10.38
N ALA A 68 -24.87 5.27 10.80
CA ALA A 68 -25.41 6.04 11.92
C ALA A 68 -24.75 5.63 13.25
N SER A 69 -24.71 4.33 13.54
CA SER A 69 -24.09 3.80 14.76
C SER A 69 -22.59 4.11 14.83
N ALA A 70 -21.88 4.05 13.70
CA ALA A 70 -20.46 4.42 13.63
C ALA A 70 -20.24 5.89 14.01
N ARG A 71 -21.07 6.81 13.51
CA ARG A 71 -21.01 8.23 13.90
C ARG A 71 -21.28 8.44 15.38
N ASP A 72 -22.25 7.74 15.96
CA ASP A 72 -22.58 7.89 17.38
C ASP A 72 -21.43 7.44 18.28
N ILE A 73 -20.74 6.35 17.90
CA ILE A 73 -19.51 5.92 18.59
C ILE A 73 -18.44 7.01 18.50
N VAL A 74 -18.19 7.56 17.31
CA VAL A 74 -17.18 8.62 17.13
C VAL A 74 -17.54 9.89 17.91
N ARG A 75 -18.80 10.34 17.89
CA ARG A 75 -19.27 11.48 18.69
C ARG A 75 -19.09 11.26 20.18
N THR A 76 -19.34 10.04 20.66
CA THR A 76 -19.14 9.69 22.07
C THR A 76 -17.66 9.77 22.44
N LEU A 77 -16.76 9.31 21.57
CA LEU A 77 -15.31 9.45 21.75
C LEU A 77 -14.87 10.92 21.75
N MET A 78 -15.39 11.74 20.83
CA MET A 78 -15.13 13.19 20.82
C MET A 78 -15.56 13.86 22.13
N ALA A 79 -16.73 13.49 22.67
CA ALA A 79 -17.22 14.02 23.94
C ALA A 79 -16.35 13.59 25.13
N ALA A 80 -15.88 12.34 25.13
CA ALA A 80 -14.97 11.84 26.17
C ALA A 80 -13.63 12.60 26.17
N GLU A 81 -13.07 12.90 24.99
CA GLU A 81 -11.83 13.69 24.84
C GLU A 81 -12.00 15.15 25.29
N SER A 82 -13.18 15.75 25.06
CA SER A 82 -13.47 17.09 25.57
C SER A 82 -13.62 17.16 27.11
N SER A 83 -13.84 16.01 27.76
CA SER A 83 -13.98 15.92 29.22
C SER A 83 -12.68 15.56 29.95
N SER A 84 -11.69 14.95 29.27
CA SER A 84 -10.39 14.58 29.86
C SER A 84 -9.41 15.75 29.99
N SER A 85 -9.75 16.92 29.44
CA SER A 85 -8.92 18.14 29.49
C SER A 85 -9.25 19.06 30.69
N ALA A 86 -10.16 18.66 31.59
CA ALA A 86 -10.63 19.51 32.71
C ALA A 86 -10.15 19.12 34.12
N GLU A 87 -9.43 18.01 34.31
CA GLU A 87 -8.93 17.60 35.64
C GLU A 87 -7.42 17.29 35.64
N ASP A 88 -6.57 18.32 35.62
CA ASP A 88 -5.33 18.28 36.41
C ASP A 88 -4.87 19.70 36.78
N SER A 89 -5.40 20.21 37.90
CA SER A 89 -4.86 21.37 38.61
C SER A 89 -5.36 21.37 40.05
N SER A 90 -4.57 20.79 40.96
CA SER A 90 -4.09 21.43 42.21
C SER A 90 -3.85 20.45 43.37
N LYS A 91 -2.57 20.23 43.75
CA LYS A 91 -2.15 20.35 45.16
C LYS A 91 -0.63 20.58 45.34
N SER A 92 -0.29 21.84 45.61
CA SER A 92 0.70 22.37 46.58
C SER A 92 2.14 21.79 46.71
N LYS A 93 3.10 22.67 46.34
CA LYS A 93 4.48 22.94 46.86
C LYS A 93 4.60 22.97 48.42
N PRO A 94 5.79 23.09 49.11
CA PRO A 94 7.00 23.86 48.73
C PRO A 94 8.40 23.28 49.17
N SER A 95 9.50 23.52 48.43
CA SER A 95 10.57 24.56 48.54
C SER A 95 11.84 24.18 49.35
N SER A 96 13.01 24.29 48.71
CA SER A 96 14.25 24.96 49.19
C SER A 96 15.37 24.78 48.14
N THR A 97 15.81 25.82 47.40
CA THR A 97 17.07 26.61 47.58
C THR A 97 18.34 25.74 47.65
N SER A 98 19.40 25.92 46.86
CA SER A 98 20.09 27.18 46.53
C SER A 98 21.25 27.00 45.50
N SER A 99 21.45 28.05 44.68
CA SER A 99 22.74 28.67 44.29
C SER A 99 23.63 28.15 43.14
N SER A 100 23.82 29.06 42.14
CA SER A 100 25.07 29.57 41.54
C SER A 100 25.99 28.61 40.74
N SER A 101 26.67 28.94 39.63
CA SER A 101 26.98 30.19 38.92
C SER A 101 27.79 29.92 37.62
N SER A 102 27.42 30.59 36.52
CA SER A 102 28.27 31.38 35.59
C SER A 102 29.26 30.78 34.55
N ILE A 103 29.23 31.45 33.36
CA ILE A 103 30.23 31.65 32.24
C ILE A 103 30.64 30.42 31.40
N THR A 104 30.87 30.41 30.06
CA THR A 104 31.09 31.40 28.97
C THR A 104 30.86 30.69 27.61
N SER A 105 30.71 31.49 26.55
CA SER A 105 30.55 31.19 25.11
C SER A 105 31.42 30.07 24.51
N ASP A 106 30.91 29.32 23.52
CA ASP A 106 31.56 29.21 22.19
C ASP A 106 30.70 28.55 21.08
N GLU A 107 30.93 29.05 19.86
CA GLU A 107 30.82 28.44 18.52
C GLU A 107 29.56 27.69 18.00
N THR A 108 28.82 28.41 17.15
CA THR A 108 28.48 28.06 15.74
C THR A 108 28.25 26.58 15.37
N LEU A 109 27.00 26.24 15.00
CA LEU A 109 26.62 25.59 13.73
C LEU A 109 25.10 25.37 13.67
N THR A 110 24.46 26.13 12.78
CA THR A 110 23.03 26.07 12.45
C THR A 110 22.61 24.72 11.85
N PRO A 111 21.44 24.15 12.21
CA PRO A 111 20.70 23.27 11.30
C PRO A 111 19.75 24.12 10.45
N LYS A 112 20.02 24.12 9.13
CA LYS A 112 19.18 24.76 8.11
C LYS A 112 17.81 24.08 8.08
N SER A 113 16.76 24.86 8.28
CA SER A 113 15.40 24.51 7.89
C SER A 113 15.33 24.26 6.37
N PRO A 114 14.70 23.16 5.90
CA PRO A 114 14.35 23.06 4.50
C PRO A 114 13.19 24.02 4.24
N LYS A 115 13.43 24.96 3.34
CA LYS A 115 12.46 25.95 2.87
C LYS A 115 11.31 25.22 2.16
N PHE A 116 10.17 25.10 2.83
CA PHE A 116 8.93 24.74 2.15
C PHE A 116 8.51 25.93 1.29
N LYS A 117 8.66 25.82 -0.03
CA LYS A 117 8.02 26.74 -0.96
C LYS A 117 6.53 26.43 -0.91
N THR A 118 5.77 27.29 -0.24
CA THR A 118 4.34 27.45 -0.46
C THR A 118 4.13 27.74 -1.95
N ILE A 119 3.59 26.75 -2.67
CA ILE A 119 3.02 26.93 -4.00
C ILE A 119 1.50 26.85 -3.78
N ALA A 120 0.81 27.91 -4.22
CA ALA A 120 -0.64 28.03 -4.20
C ALA A 120 -1.32 26.84 -4.92
N PRO A 121 -2.60 26.54 -4.66
CA PRO A 121 -3.31 25.52 -5.39
C PRO A 121 -3.71 26.08 -6.76
N ASP A 122 -2.74 26.19 -7.67
CA ASP A 122 -3.09 26.12 -9.08
C ASP A 122 -3.54 24.69 -9.33
N VAL A 123 -4.85 24.55 -9.55
CA VAL A 123 -5.45 23.33 -10.10
C VAL A 123 -4.88 23.17 -11.51
N VAL A 124 -3.67 22.63 -11.59
CA VAL A 124 -3.19 22.02 -12.82
C VAL A 124 -3.96 20.71 -12.91
N VAL A 125 -5.09 20.76 -13.61
CA VAL A 125 -5.60 19.59 -14.32
C VAL A 125 -4.44 19.10 -15.16
N ASP A 126 -3.72 18.11 -14.64
CA ASP A 126 -2.65 17.42 -15.35
C ASP A 126 -3.25 16.99 -16.69
N ALA A 127 -2.80 17.61 -17.77
CA ALA A 127 -3.13 17.16 -19.10
C ALA A 127 -2.61 15.72 -19.17
N ALA A 128 -3.53 14.74 -19.18
CA ALA A 128 -3.16 13.35 -19.26
C ALA A 128 -2.16 13.19 -20.40
N ASP A 129 -1.01 12.59 -20.10
CA ASP A 129 0.04 12.37 -21.10
C ASP A 129 -0.63 11.73 -22.33
N PRO A 130 -0.51 12.32 -23.54
CA PRO A 130 -1.15 11.78 -24.74
C PRO A 130 -0.83 10.29 -24.95
N LEU A 131 0.35 9.85 -24.50
CA LEU A 131 0.77 8.46 -24.52
C LEU A 131 -0.04 7.57 -23.57
N GLU A 132 -0.38 8.07 -22.37
CA GLU A 132 -1.21 7.33 -21.42
C GLU A 132 -2.63 7.18 -21.97
N GLU A 133 -3.20 8.24 -22.56
CA GLU A 133 -4.56 8.19 -23.12
C GLU A 133 -4.68 7.18 -24.27
N GLU A 134 -3.73 7.23 -25.22
CA GLU A 134 -3.69 6.28 -26.34
C GLU A 134 -3.59 4.83 -25.83
N MET A 135 -2.75 4.59 -24.83
CA MET A 135 -2.56 3.25 -24.26
C MET A 135 -3.80 2.76 -23.52
N LEU A 136 -4.48 3.63 -22.77
CA LEU A 136 -5.74 3.30 -22.11
C LEU A 136 -6.85 2.97 -23.10
N GLU A 137 -6.91 3.66 -24.25
CA GLU A 137 -7.88 3.37 -25.31
C GLU A 137 -7.62 1.98 -25.91
N ARG A 138 -6.38 1.68 -26.25
CA ARG A 138 -5.99 0.37 -26.81
C ARG A 138 -6.17 -0.79 -25.83
N LEU A 139 -5.99 -0.57 -24.53
CA LEU A 139 -6.27 -1.58 -23.49
C LEU A 139 -7.77 -1.89 -23.33
N LYS A 140 -8.65 -0.96 -23.71
CA LYS A 140 -10.11 -1.15 -23.67
C LYS A 140 -10.68 -1.74 -24.96
N ASP A 141 -9.87 -1.86 -26.01
CA ASP A 141 -10.31 -2.38 -27.30
C ASP A 141 -10.86 -3.81 -27.19
N PRO A 142 -11.99 -4.15 -27.86
CA PRO A 142 -12.55 -5.49 -27.82
C PRO A 142 -11.59 -6.56 -28.38
N GLN A 143 -10.70 -6.20 -29.32
CA GLN A 143 -9.76 -7.13 -29.95
C GLN A 143 -8.61 -7.49 -29.01
N ILE A 144 -8.37 -8.79 -28.89
CA ILE A 144 -7.27 -9.34 -28.07
C ILE A 144 -5.92 -8.89 -28.64
N SER A 145 -5.77 -8.87 -29.97
CA SER A 145 -4.54 -8.48 -30.66
C SER A 145 -4.13 -7.03 -30.37
N VAL A 146 -5.09 -6.10 -30.29
CA VAL A 146 -4.84 -4.69 -29.97
C VAL A 146 -4.39 -4.54 -28.52
N ARG A 147 -5.08 -5.23 -27.59
CA ARG A 147 -4.72 -5.24 -26.16
C ARG A 147 -3.34 -5.86 -25.92
N GLU A 148 -3.01 -6.92 -26.64
CA GLU A 148 -1.70 -7.58 -26.56
C GLU A 148 -0.58 -6.66 -27.05
N SER A 149 -0.79 -6.02 -28.21
CA SER A 149 0.14 -5.03 -28.74
C SER A 149 0.37 -3.87 -27.76
N ALA A 150 -0.69 -3.36 -27.13
CA ALA A 150 -0.59 -2.29 -26.13
C ALA A 150 0.21 -2.73 -24.89
N LEU A 151 -0.03 -3.94 -24.36
CA LEU A 151 0.72 -4.46 -23.22
C LEU A 151 2.19 -4.74 -23.55
N ALA A 152 2.49 -5.21 -24.77
CA ALA A 152 3.85 -5.42 -25.23
C ALA A 152 4.62 -4.10 -25.35
N GLU A 153 3.95 -3.05 -25.83
CA GLU A 153 4.50 -1.70 -25.89
C GLU A 153 4.74 -1.12 -24.50
N LEU A 154 3.76 -1.23 -23.59
CA LEU A 154 3.93 -0.81 -22.18
C LEU A 154 5.14 -1.50 -21.54
N ARG A 155 5.30 -2.81 -21.77
CA ARG A 155 6.43 -3.59 -21.28
C ARG A 155 7.76 -3.04 -21.79
N GLN A 156 7.81 -2.68 -23.07
CA GLN A 156 8.99 -2.12 -23.70
C GLN A 156 9.33 -0.73 -23.13
N LEU A 157 8.35 0.16 -23.02
CA LEU A 157 8.52 1.51 -22.50
C LEU A 157 9.02 1.49 -21.05
N ALA A 158 8.44 0.64 -20.21
CA ALA A 158 8.86 0.48 -18.81
C ALA A 158 10.27 -0.12 -18.66
N ARG A 159 10.74 -0.88 -19.66
CA ARG A 159 12.10 -1.45 -19.68
C ARG A 159 13.15 -0.41 -20.05
N GLU A 160 12.84 0.46 -21.00
CA GLU A 160 13.84 1.30 -21.68
C GLU A 160 14.07 2.65 -21.00
N SER A 161 13.06 3.25 -20.36
CA SER A 161 13.18 4.59 -19.78
C SER A 161 12.67 4.66 -18.35
N SER A 162 13.45 5.30 -17.47
CA SER A 162 13.02 5.60 -16.10
C SER A 162 11.95 6.68 -16.06
N GLU A 163 12.05 7.68 -16.93
CA GLU A 163 11.06 8.76 -17.04
C GLU A 163 9.69 8.17 -17.42
N LYS A 164 9.66 7.25 -18.39
CA LYS A 164 8.44 6.55 -18.79
C LYS A 164 7.90 5.65 -17.67
N ARG A 165 8.76 5.01 -16.87
CA ARG A 165 8.30 4.26 -15.69
C ARG A 165 7.58 5.16 -14.72
N SER A 166 8.13 6.33 -14.43
CA SER A 166 7.52 7.30 -13.52
C SER A 166 6.21 7.88 -14.08
N SER A 167 6.18 8.29 -15.36
CA SER A 167 4.99 8.91 -15.97
C SER A 167 3.85 7.91 -16.19
N LEU A 168 4.14 6.66 -16.57
CA LEU A 168 3.12 5.65 -16.86
C LEU A 168 2.62 4.94 -15.60
N CYS A 169 3.25 5.11 -14.45
CA CYS A 169 2.79 4.48 -13.20
C CYS A 169 1.66 5.27 -12.52
N THR A 170 0.62 5.60 -13.29
CA THR A 170 -0.56 6.30 -12.79
C THR A 170 -1.57 5.31 -12.23
N GLN A 171 -2.40 5.76 -11.28
CA GLN A 171 -3.48 4.94 -10.73
C GLN A 171 -4.47 4.47 -11.83
N ARG A 172 -4.70 5.30 -12.85
CA ARG A 172 -5.58 4.99 -13.98
C ARG A 172 -5.03 3.84 -14.82
N LEU A 173 -3.76 3.91 -15.22
CA LEU A 173 -3.14 2.86 -16.01
C LEU A 173 -3.00 1.56 -15.21
N LEU A 174 -2.59 1.64 -13.94
CA LEU A 174 -2.51 0.47 -13.07
C LEU A 174 -3.88 -0.23 -12.93
N SER A 175 -4.95 0.54 -12.75
CA SER A 175 -6.31 -0.02 -12.66
C SER A 175 -6.75 -0.73 -13.94
N ALA A 176 -6.34 -0.22 -15.12
CA ALA A 176 -6.59 -0.87 -16.40
C ALA A 176 -5.71 -2.11 -16.61
N LEU A 177 -4.48 -2.10 -16.12
CA LEU A 177 -3.48 -3.16 -16.26
C LEU A 177 -3.76 -4.39 -15.39
N ILE A 178 -4.12 -4.18 -14.11
CA ILE A 178 -4.24 -5.25 -13.10
C ILE A 178 -5.15 -6.41 -13.52
N PRO A 179 -6.34 -6.19 -14.14
CA PRO A 179 -7.21 -7.29 -14.57
C PRO A 179 -6.54 -8.27 -15.53
N PHE A 180 -5.57 -7.83 -16.34
CA PHE A 180 -4.85 -8.68 -17.29
C PHE A 180 -3.91 -9.69 -16.62
N LEU A 181 -3.52 -9.48 -15.35
CA LEU A 181 -2.72 -10.43 -14.57
C LEU A 181 -3.43 -11.78 -14.35
N LEU A 182 -4.76 -11.82 -14.51
CA LEU A 182 -5.58 -13.04 -14.43
C LEU A 182 -6.21 -13.42 -15.77
N SER A 183 -5.69 -12.86 -16.88
CA SER A 183 -6.16 -13.22 -18.22
C SER A 183 -5.95 -14.71 -18.50
N ARG A 184 -6.90 -15.31 -19.23
CA ARG A 184 -6.77 -16.69 -19.73
C ARG A 184 -5.84 -16.80 -20.92
N THR A 185 -5.53 -15.68 -21.57
CA THR A 185 -4.59 -15.60 -22.69
C THR A 185 -3.17 -15.43 -22.13
N PRO A 186 -2.26 -16.40 -22.35
CA PRO A 186 -0.91 -16.37 -21.81
C PRO A 186 -0.15 -15.09 -22.16
N GLU A 187 -0.25 -14.63 -23.39
CA GLU A 187 0.48 -13.47 -23.91
C GLU A 187 0.08 -12.19 -23.18
N LEU A 188 -1.23 -11.98 -22.95
CA LEU A 188 -1.74 -10.87 -22.15
C LEU A 188 -1.27 -10.97 -20.70
N GLN A 189 -1.33 -12.16 -20.11
CA GLN A 189 -0.95 -12.36 -18.71
C GLN A 189 0.56 -12.11 -18.49
N ILE A 190 1.40 -12.66 -19.37
CA ILE A 190 2.85 -12.49 -19.34
C ILE A 190 3.22 -11.03 -19.54
N ASN A 191 2.67 -10.36 -20.56
CA ASN A 191 3.00 -8.96 -20.83
C ASN A 191 2.51 -8.04 -19.71
N ALA A 192 1.34 -8.30 -19.11
CA ALA A 192 0.87 -7.55 -17.96
C ALA A 192 1.79 -7.70 -16.73
N ALA A 193 2.16 -8.94 -16.39
CA ALA A 193 3.05 -9.21 -15.26
C ALA A 193 4.45 -8.62 -15.49
N ALA A 194 4.97 -8.74 -16.71
CA ALA A 194 6.26 -8.19 -17.11
C ALA A 194 6.29 -6.65 -17.08
N SER A 195 5.23 -6.00 -17.56
CA SER A 195 5.07 -4.55 -17.45
C SER A 195 5.09 -4.10 -16.00
N LEU A 196 4.33 -4.77 -15.13
CA LEU A 196 4.21 -4.38 -13.73
C LEU A 196 5.53 -4.55 -12.97
N VAL A 197 6.28 -5.64 -13.19
CA VAL A 197 7.61 -5.78 -12.57
C VAL A 197 8.57 -4.71 -13.09
N ASN A 198 8.55 -4.37 -14.37
CA ASN A 198 9.39 -3.30 -14.92
C ASN A 198 9.05 -1.94 -14.31
N LEU A 199 7.76 -1.61 -14.16
CA LEU A 199 7.33 -0.38 -13.47
C LEU A 199 7.79 -0.36 -12.01
N SER A 200 7.78 -1.50 -11.32
CA SER A 200 8.21 -1.62 -9.92
C SER A 200 9.71 -1.44 -9.68
N ILE A 201 10.53 -1.44 -10.75
CA ILE A 201 11.98 -1.20 -10.64
C ILE A 201 12.24 0.21 -10.10
N ASP A 202 11.39 1.17 -10.47
CA ASP A 202 11.46 2.54 -9.97
C ASP A 202 10.97 2.61 -8.52
N PRO A 203 11.78 3.13 -7.57
CA PRO A 203 11.39 3.23 -6.16
C PRO A 203 10.14 4.09 -5.95
N HIS A 204 9.95 5.15 -6.74
CA HIS A 204 8.78 6.05 -6.58
C HIS A 204 7.46 5.35 -6.91
N ASN A 205 7.50 4.32 -7.73
CA ASN A 205 6.33 3.57 -8.16
C ASN A 205 5.88 2.50 -7.16
N LYS A 206 6.79 2.00 -6.31
CA LYS A 206 6.55 0.81 -5.50
C LYS A 206 5.35 0.96 -4.58
N VAL A 207 5.26 2.08 -3.87
CA VAL A 207 4.15 2.36 -2.95
C VAL A 207 2.85 2.54 -3.73
N GLY A 208 2.89 3.25 -4.87
CA GLY A 208 1.73 3.43 -5.76
C GLY A 208 1.18 2.11 -6.29
N ILE A 209 2.04 1.19 -6.70
CA ILE A 209 1.65 -0.15 -7.19
C ILE A 209 1.00 -1.00 -6.09
N VAL A 210 1.46 -0.91 -4.85
CA VAL A 210 0.79 -1.62 -3.73
C VAL A 210 -0.56 -0.98 -3.44
N ARG A 211 -0.64 0.35 -3.43
CA ARG A 211 -1.88 1.12 -3.20
C ARG A 211 -2.92 0.92 -4.30
N SER A 212 -2.52 0.61 -5.53
CA SER A 212 -3.45 0.28 -6.62
C SER A 212 -4.14 -1.07 -6.46
N GLY A 213 -3.77 -1.86 -5.43
CA GLY A 213 -4.37 -3.16 -5.17
C GLY A 213 -3.81 -4.27 -6.06
N ALA A 214 -2.61 -4.10 -6.63
CA ALA A 214 -2.01 -5.11 -7.49
C ALA A 214 -1.58 -6.39 -6.74
N VAL A 215 -1.27 -6.30 -5.45
CA VAL A 215 -0.68 -7.39 -4.66
C VAL A 215 -1.57 -8.65 -4.60
N PRO A 216 -2.87 -8.58 -4.26
CA PRO A 216 -3.73 -9.78 -4.25
C PRO A 216 -3.79 -10.47 -5.62
N THR A 217 -3.86 -9.69 -6.70
CA THR A 217 -3.92 -10.20 -8.07
C THR A 217 -2.61 -10.86 -8.49
N LEU A 218 -1.48 -10.29 -8.09
CA LEU A 218 -0.16 -10.90 -8.27
C LEU A 218 -0.02 -12.22 -7.49
N VAL A 219 -0.49 -12.26 -6.25
CA VAL A 219 -0.50 -13.49 -5.43
C VAL A 219 -1.36 -14.58 -6.06
N GLU A 220 -2.49 -14.21 -6.68
CA GLU A 220 -3.31 -15.16 -7.41
C GLU A 220 -2.63 -15.64 -8.70
N ALA A 221 -2.04 -14.72 -9.48
CA ALA A 221 -1.26 -15.07 -10.68
C ALA A 221 -0.09 -16.02 -10.37
N LEU A 222 0.53 -15.91 -9.19
CA LEU A 222 1.55 -16.85 -8.72
C LEU A 222 1.04 -18.29 -8.55
N LYS A 223 -0.21 -18.46 -8.10
CA LYS A 223 -0.80 -19.77 -7.84
C LYS A 223 -1.28 -20.44 -9.12
N SER A 224 -1.96 -19.69 -9.98
CA SER A 224 -2.75 -20.21 -11.10
C SER A 224 -2.28 -19.74 -12.48
N GLY A 225 -1.35 -18.80 -12.58
CA GLY A 225 -0.92 -18.22 -13.86
C GLY A 225 -0.04 -19.12 -14.73
N HIS A 226 0.26 -18.66 -15.95
CA HIS A 226 1.23 -19.29 -16.85
C HIS A 226 2.64 -19.28 -16.24
N PRO A 227 3.51 -20.30 -16.48
CA PRO A 227 4.84 -20.38 -15.85
C PRO A 227 5.67 -19.10 -15.96
N GLU A 228 5.76 -18.48 -17.15
CA GLU A 228 6.50 -17.23 -17.33
C GLU A 228 5.85 -16.04 -16.61
N ALA A 229 4.51 -15.99 -16.55
CA ALA A 229 3.80 -14.96 -15.80
C ALA A 229 4.01 -15.11 -14.28
N ARG A 230 4.16 -16.34 -13.78
CA ARG A 230 4.50 -16.61 -12.37
C ARG A 230 5.89 -16.08 -12.03
N ASP A 231 6.87 -16.27 -12.91
CA ASP A 231 8.23 -15.76 -12.70
C ASP A 231 8.23 -14.23 -12.63
N HIS A 232 7.50 -13.56 -13.54
CA HIS A 232 7.33 -12.12 -13.49
C HIS A 232 6.57 -11.65 -12.25
N ALA A 233 5.50 -12.35 -11.86
CA ALA A 233 4.73 -12.02 -10.66
C ALA A 233 5.57 -12.17 -9.39
N ALA A 234 6.43 -13.19 -9.30
CA ALA A 234 7.36 -13.39 -8.19
C ALA A 234 8.37 -12.23 -8.13
N GLY A 235 8.91 -11.85 -9.28
CA GLY A 235 9.79 -10.68 -9.41
C GLY A 235 9.13 -9.38 -8.98
N ALA A 236 7.86 -9.16 -9.34
CA ALA A 236 7.09 -7.99 -8.93
C ALA A 236 6.90 -7.97 -7.40
N VAL A 237 6.40 -9.05 -6.80
CA VAL A 237 6.18 -9.12 -5.35
C VAL A 237 7.49 -8.93 -4.59
N PHE A 238 8.58 -9.54 -5.04
CA PHE A 238 9.91 -9.36 -4.45
C PHE A 238 10.36 -7.90 -4.53
N SER A 239 10.29 -7.29 -5.72
CA SER A 239 10.68 -5.89 -5.94
C SER A 239 9.89 -4.92 -5.05
N LEU A 240 8.59 -5.16 -4.87
CA LEU A 240 7.72 -4.33 -4.04
C LEU A 240 8.00 -4.50 -2.55
N ALA A 241 8.39 -5.70 -2.10
CA ALA A 241 8.69 -6.02 -0.71
C ALA A 241 10.04 -5.46 -0.21
N ILE A 242 10.92 -5.04 -1.12
CA ILE A 242 12.16 -4.33 -0.77
C ILE A 242 11.84 -3.01 -0.05
N GLU A 243 10.79 -2.32 -0.50
CA GLU A 243 10.33 -1.05 0.07
C GLU A 243 9.75 -1.23 1.47
N GLU A 244 10.20 -0.45 2.44
CA GLU A 244 9.87 -0.68 3.85
C GLU A 244 8.39 -0.44 4.13
N ASP A 245 7.84 0.63 3.55
CA ASP A 245 6.42 1.02 3.64
C ASP A 245 5.47 -0.05 3.11
N ASN A 246 5.95 -0.90 2.18
CA ASN A 246 5.16 -1.94 1.57
C ASN A 246 5.15 -3.25 2.37
N ARG A 247 6.14 -3.49 3.25
CA ARG A 247 6.33 -4.79 3.93
C ARG A 247 5.11 -5.23 4.71
N LEU A 248 4.53 -4.32 5.49
CA LEU A 248 3.34 -4.59 6.30
C LEU A 248 2.12 -4.88 5.41
N ALA A 249 1.88 -4.04 4.41
CA ALA A 249 0.76 -4.20 3.49
C ALA A 249 0.85 -5.54 2.73
N ILE A 250 2.02 -5.86 2.17
CA ILE A 250 2.27 -7.10 1.44
C ILE A 250 2.11 -8.34 2.34
N GLY A 251 2.60 -8.26 3.59
CA GLY A 251 2.44 -9.32 4.57
C GLY A 251 0.98 -9.63 4.89
N VAL A 252 0.14 -8.59 5.00
CA VAL A 252 -1.29 -8.74 5.28
C VAL A 252 -2.11 -9.14 4.06
N LEU A 253 -1.71 -8.70 2.85
CA LEU A 253 -2.38 -9.04 1.59
C LEU A 253 -2.03 -10.45 1.08
N GLY A 254 -1.31 -11.25 1.88
CA GLY A 254 -1.18 -12.68 1.66
C GLY A 254 -0.01 -13.10 0.77
N ALA A 255 1.00 -12.24 0.56
CA ALA A 255 2.24 -12.66 -0.10
C ALA A 255 3.08 -13.64 0.74
N ILE A 256 2.86 -13.66 2.06
CA ILE A 256 3.43 -14.65 2.98
C ILE A 256 2.28 -15.39 3.66
N PRO A 257 1.83 -16.55 3.15
CA PRO A 257 0.97 -17.41 3.93
C PRO A 257 1.72 -17.84 5.20
N ARG A 258 1.10 -17.61 6.37
CA ARG A 258 1.54 -18.18 7.65
C ARG A 258 1.21 -19.67 7.68
N SER A 259 1.85 -20.45 6.82
CA SER A 259 1.94 -21.91 6.95
C SER A 259 3.01 -22.42 5.98
N SER A 260 3.86 -23.29 6.50
CA SER A 260 4.99 -24.01 5.87
C SER A 260 6.16 -23.16 5.36
N THR A 261 7.14 -22.96 6.25
CA THR A 261 8.57 -23.21 6.00
C THR A 261 9.04 -23.10 4.54
N CYS A 262 9.31 -21.87 4.08
CA CYS A 262 10.22 -21.65 2.98
C CYS A 262 11.65 -21.91 3.49
N SER A 263 12.07 -23.18 3.46
CA SER A 263 13.47 -23.53 3.69
C SER A 263 14.26 -22.99 2.50
N THR A 264 15.01 -21.92 2.69
CA THR A 264 16.00 -21.43 1.71
C THR A 264 17.02 -22.52 1.45
N ARG A 265 16.79 -23.37 0.45
CA ARG A 265 17.79 -24.31 -0.01
C ARG A 265 18.66 -23.59 -1.04
N THR A 266 19.58 -22.77 -0.53
CA THR A 266 20.71 -22.24 -1.31
C THR A 266 21.50 -23.42 -1.86
N ARG A 267 21.31 -23.74 -3.15
CA ARG A 267 22.27 -24.59 -3.86
C ARG A 267 23.58 -23.82 -3.95
N ARG A 268 24.63 -24.31 -3.27
CA ARG A 268 26.00 -23.86 -3.50
C ARG A 268 26.31 -23.88 -5.00
N PRO A 269 26.96 -22.84 -5.55
CA PRO A 269 27.30 -22.80 -6.96
C PRO A 269 28.36 -23.88 -7.24
N THR A 270 28.08 -24.75 -8.19
CA THR A 270 29.07 -25.63 -8.81
C THR A 270 29.03 -25.38 -10.32
N GLY A 271 30.04 -24.67 -10.83
CA GLY A 271 30.33 -24.55 -12.26
C GLY A 271 29.93 -23.22 -12.92
N PRO A 272 30.75 -22.69 -13.85
CA PRO A 272 30.43 -21.49 -14.59
C PRO A 272 29.43 -21.83 -15.72
N GLY A 273 28.36 -21.05 -15.84
CA GLY A 273 27.59 -20.99 -17.09
C GLY A 273 26.15 -21.53 -17.11
N ARG A 274 25.35 -21.41 -16.04
CA ARG A 274 23.89 -21.54 -16.16
C ARG A 274 23.14 -20.39 -15.46
N ARG A 275 22.18 -19.82 -16.18
CA ARG A 275 21.30 -18.72 -15.74
C ARG A 275 20.57 -19.10 -14.46
N GLN A 276 20.49 -18.16 -13.52
CA GLN A 276 19.79 -18.34 -12.25
C GLN A 276 18.29 -18.44 -12.51
N GLY A 277 17.78 -19.68 -12.59
CA GLY A 277 16.35 -19.95 -12.59
C GLY A 277 15.87 -20.07 -11.16
N TRP A 278 15.02 -19.15 -10.74
CA TRP A 278 14.32 -19.23 -9.45
C TRP A 278 13.14 -20.19 -9.62
N ARG A 279 13.22 -21.36 -9.00
CA ARG A 279 12.07 -22.28 -8.92
C ARG A 279 11.37 -22.06 -7.59
N CYS A 280 10.24 -21.38 -7.62
CA CYS A 280 9.27 -21.45 -6.53
C CYS A 280 8.44 -22.73 -6.74
N THR A 281 8.77 -23.80 -6.01
CA THR A 281 7.82 -24.88 -5.76
C THR A 281 6.92 -24.44 -4.61
N ILE A 282 5.64 -24.25 -4.92
CA ILE A 282 4.55 -24.11 -3.95
C ILE A 282 4.14 -25.50 -3.50
#